data_AF-A0A7W0V7C9-F1
#
_entry.id   AF-A0A7W0V7C9-F1
#
_cell.length_a   1.000
_cell.length_b   1.000
_cell.length_c   1.000
_cell.angle_alpha   90.00
_cell.angle_beta   90.00
_cell.angle_gamma   90.00
#
_symmetry.space_group_name_H-M   'P 1'
#
loop_
_entity.id
_entity.type
_entity.pdbx_description
1 polymer ?
#
loop_
_entity_poly.entity_id
_entity_poly.type
_entity_poly.pdbx_seq_one_letter_code
_entity_poly.pdbx_strand_id
1 'polypeptide(L)'
;MKFQQLTGPVMAKGVEDTAFYRYNRLVALNEVGGDPGVFGTSVAEFHRQNAERARRWPHELLTSSTHDTKRSEDVRARIAVLSELPREWRAAVNRWARLNRRRKTRVEGTPAPDRNDEYLFYQTLLGVWPWDVSAPDDAFVTRIEAFMIKAAREAQTHTGWVNPDAGYEDALRGFVRAALDSARPNPFLEDVATLRDLVAHIGAINALAQLLLKLASPGVPDIYQGTELWNQRLVDPDNRRPVDYPSRARLLKALHRRRPSRALARELLETKADGRIKLYLTARALAFRNAHPTLFAGGDYHPLAVEGAAAEHVAAFARRHEDDEIIVAVPRLVAGLTGKKLVDPIGPEVWGDSRLIVPGVDPGSRYRDVFSGLTMEASAGDGGATLPLATVFAELPFALLERMT
;
A
#
# COMPACT_ATOMS: atom_id res chain seq x y z
N MET A 1 -33.77 3.30 -21.73
CA MET A 1 -32.37 3.36 -22.17
C MET A 1 -31.70 4.71 -21.88
N LYS A 2 -32.27 5.88 -22.22
CA LYS A 2 -31.64 7.19 -21.92
C LYS A 2 -31.25 7.41 -20.44
N PHE A 3 -32.08 6.97 -19.50
CA PHE A 3 -31.77 7.08 -18.06
C PHE A 3 -30.50 6.31 -17.67
N GLN A 4 -30.28 5.11 -18.20
CA GLN A 4 -29.08 4.29 -17.92
C GLN A 4 -27.78 4.94 -18.41
N GLN A 5 -27.85 5.82 -19.42
CA GLN A 5 -26.69 6.58 -19.89
C GLN A 5 -26.29 7.72 -18.94
N LEU A 6 -27.20 8.14 -18.04
CA LEU A 6 -26.98 9.23 -17.08
C LEU A 6 -26.60 8.72 -15.69
N THR A 7 -26.98 7.49 -15.32
CA THR A 7 -26.69 6.95 -13.97
C THR A 7 -25.20 6.80 -13.69
N GLY A 8 -24.39 6.42 -14.70
CA GLY A 8 -22.93 6.32 -14.57
C GLY A 8 -22.27 7.68 -14.27
N PRO A 9 -22.47 8.71 -15.12
CA PRO A 9 -21.97 10.05 -14.85
C PRO A 9 -22.45 10.66 -13.53
N VAL A 10 -23.71 10.44 -13.14
CA VAL A 10 -24.24 10.91 -11.85
C VAL A 10 -23.51 10.25 -10.69
N MET A 11 -23.26 8.94 -10.75
CA MET A 11 -22.48 8.23 -9.74
C MET A 11 -21.05 8.76 -9.68
N ALA A 12 -20.35 8.82 -10.81
CA ALA A 12 -18.95 9.27 -10.86
C ALA A 12 -18.81 10.71 -10.33
N LYS A 13 -19.66 11.64 -10.78
CA LYS A 13 -19.59 13.04 -10.33
C LYS A 13 -20.05 13.25 -8.89
N GLY A 14 -21.11 12.57 -8.46
CA GLY A 14 -21.61 12.73 -7.08
C GLY A 14 -20.75 12.01 -6.04
N VAL A 15 -20.25 10.81 -6.35
CA VAL A 15 -19.52 9.96 -5.41
C VAL A 15 -18.02 10.20 -5.54
N GLU A 16 -17.44 9.87 -6.69
CA GLU A 16 -15.98 9.83 -6.85
C GLU A 16 -15.35 11.23 -6.89
N ASP A 17 -16.02 12.20 -7.51
CA ASP A 17 -15.53 13.58 -7.66
C ASP A 17 -16.12 14.55 -6.62
N THR A 18 -16.90 14.08 -5.65
CA THR A 18 -17.44 14.96 -4.59
C THR A 18 -17.51 14.28 -3.22
N ALA A 19 -18.31 13.22 -3.05
CA ALA A 19 -18.46 12.57 -1.74
C ALA A 19 -17.12 12.06 -1.17
N PHE A 20 -16.23 11.54 -2.02
CA PHE A 20 -14.88 11.09 -1.64
C PHE A 20 -13.98 12.21 -1.12
N TYR A 21 -14.25 13.48 -1.44
CA TYR A 21 -13.51 14.63 -0.90
C TYR A 21 -14.15 15.21 0.36
N ARG A 22 -15.38 14.80 0.70
CA ARG A 22 -16.09 15.18 1.92
C ARG A 22 -15.91 14.18 3.05
N TYR A 23 -15.92 12.88 2.76
CA TYR A 23 -15.87 11.83 3.79
C TYR A 23 -14.44 11.41 4.12
N ASN A 24 -13.72 12.25 4.88
CA ASN A 24 -12.27 12.08 5.11
C ASN A 24 -11.89 11.16 6.28
N ARG A 25 -12.73 10.16 6.66
CA ARG A 25 -12.46 9.25 7.79
C ARG A 25 -11.13 8.51 7.65
N LEU A 26 -10.91 7.86 6.50
CA LEU A 26 -9.65 7.21 6.13
C LEU A 26 -9.52 7.26 4.60
N VAL A 27 -8.78 8.23 4.08
CA VAL A 27 -8.81 8.56 2.64
C VAL A 27 -8.12 7.53 1.74
N ALA A 28 -7.49 6.50 2.32
CA ALA A 28 -7.03 5.32 1.61
C ALA A 28 -8.19 4.50 1.01
N LEU A 29 -9.42 4.64 1.56
CA LEU A 29 -10.62 3.94 1.11
C LEU A 29 -11.42 4.73 0.06
N ASN A 30 -11.09 6.01 -0.14
CA ASN A 30 -11.81 6.92 -1.04
C ASN A 30 -11.17 6.82 -2.44
N GLU A 31 -11.45 5.71 -3.12
CA GLU A 31 -10.82 5.37 -4.39
C GLU A 31 -11.85 4.89 -5.43
N VAL A 32 -11.57 5.10 -6.71
CA VAL A 32 -12.45 4.72 -7.84
C VAL A 32 -12.82 3.24 -7.74
N GLY A 33 -14.12 2.94 -7.79
CA GLY A 33 -14.67 1.59 -7.58
C GLY A 33 -14.73 1.11 -6.12
N GLY A 34 -14.27 1.90 -5.15
CA GLY A 34 -14.37 1.62 -3.73
C GLY A 34 -15.65 2.14 -3.07
N ASP A 35 -16.05 1.52 -1.95
CA ASP A 35 -17.08 2.04 -1.06
C ASP A 35 -16.45 2.38 0.30
N PRO A 36 -16.23 3.67 0.63
CA PRO A 36 -15.62 4.07 1.90
C PRO A 36 -16.51 3.80 3.13
N GLY A 37 -17.77 3.42 2.93
CA GLY A 37 -18.64 2.85 3.98
C GLY A 37 -18.11 1.51 4.50
N VAL A 38 -17.51 0.70 3.61
CA VAL A 38 -16.88 -0.58 3.95
C VAL A 38 -15.44 -0.32 4.41
N PHE A 39 -15.20 -0.34 5.72
CA PHE A 39 -13.91 0.06 6.30
C PHE A 39 -12.75 -0.90 6.01
N GLY A 40 -13.04 -2.20 5.88
CA GLY A 40 -12.06 -3.24 5.65
C GLY A 40 -12.74 -4.59 5.41
N THR A 41 -11.95 -5.62 5.13
CA THR A 41 -12.44 -6.98 4.86
C THR A 41 -11.63 -8.03 5.62
N SER A 42 -12.21 -9.22 5.78
CA SER A 42 -11.52 -10.36 6.41
C SER A 42 -10.65 -11.11 5.39
N VAL A 43 -9.66 -11.86 5.89
CA VAL A 43 -8.83 -12.75 5.06
C VAL A 43 -9.69 -13.84 4.40
N ALA A 44 -10.71 -14.35 5.11
CA ALA A 44 -11.66 -15.31 4.57
C ALA A 44 -12.45 -14.75 3.37
N GLU A 45 -12.90 -13.49 3.45
CA GLU A 45 -13.60 -12.83 2.35
C GLU A 45 -12.67 -12.56 1.15
N PHE A 46 -11.42 -12.15 1.41
CA PHE A 46 -10.38 -12.04 0.37
C PHE A 46 -10.18 -13.38 -0.37
N HIS A 47 -10.09 -14.49 0.36
CA HIS A 47 -9.96 -15.82 -0.23
C HIS A 47 -11.21 -16.23 -1.03
N ARG A 48 -12.41 -15.96 -0.51
CA ARG A 48 -13.67 -16.23 -1.19
C ARG A 48 -13.73 -15.49 -2.55
N GLN A 49 -13.37 -14.21 -2.57
CA GLN A 49 -13.34 -13.41 -3.80
C GLN A 49 -12.32 -13.92 -4.82
N ASN A 50 -11.14 -14.36 -4.37
CA ASN A 50 -10.14 -14.94 -5.27
C ASN A 50 -10.57 -16.29 -5.84
N ALA A 51 -11.18 -17.16 -5.04
CA ALA A 51 -11.72 -18.44 -5.51
C ALA A 51 -12.87 -18.23 -6.52
N GLU A 52 -13.72 -17.22 -6.30
CA GLU A 52 -14.76 -16.85 -7.25
C GLU A 52 -14.17 -16.30 -8.56
N ARG A 53 -13.16 -15.43 -8.48
CA ARG A 53 -12.45 -14.90 -9.65
C ARG A 53 -11.78 -15.99 -10.47
N ALA A 54 -11.08 -16.92 -9.82
CA ALA A 54 -10.45 -18.06 -10.49
C ALA A 54 -11.46 -18.86 -11.35
N ARG A 55 -12.69 -18.99 -10.88
CA ARG A 55 -13.75 -19.75 -11.56
C ARG A 55 -14.47 -18.97 -12.65
N ARG A 56 -14.74 -17.68 -12.44
CA ARG A 56 -15.65 -16.89 -13.28
C ARG A 56 -14.94 -15.90 -14.20
N TRP A 57 -13.84 -15.33 -13.74
CA TRP A 57 -13.10 -14.28 -14.44
C TRP A 57 -11.58 -14.46 -14.29
N PRO A 58 -11.02 -15.63 -14.67
CA PRO A 58 -9.61 -15.96 -14.45
C PRO A 58 -8.62 -15.04 -15.19
N HIS A 59 -9.12 -14.25 -16.16
CA HIS A 59 -8.32 -13.34 -16.98
C HIS A 59 -8.67 -11.85 -16.77
N GLU A 60 -9.43 -11.52 -15.73
CA GLU A 60 -9.71 -10.13 -15.37
C GLU A 60 -8.44 -9.40 -14.91
N LEU A 61 -8.33 -8.11 -15.24
CA LEU A 61 -7.22 -7.27 -14.79
C LEU A 61 -7.25 -7.10 -13.27
N LEU A 62 -6.10 -7.27 -12.63
CA LEU A 62 -5.86 -6.93 -11.23
C LEU A 62 -5.04 -5.65 -11.19
N THR A 63 -5.69 -4.52 -10.92
CA THR A 63 -5.02 -3.21 -10.86
C THR A 63 -5.02 -2.63 -9.45
N SER A 64 -4.01 -1.80 -9.16
CA SER A 64 -3.83 -1.09 -7.89
C SER A 64 -3.54 0.40 -8.08
N SER A 65 -3.15 0.84 -9.27
CA SER A 65 -2.96 2.24 -9.59
C SER A 65 -3.33 2.44 -11.04
N THR A 66 -3.93 3.57 -11.38
CA THR A 66 -4.22 3.95 -12.77
C THR A 66 -4.01 5.45 -12.95
N HIS A 67 -4.19 5.94 -14.18
CA HIS A 67 -4.20 7.37 -14.46
C HIS A 67 -5.41 8.11 -13.84
N ASP A 68 -6.43 7.38 -13.36
CA ASP A 68 -7.65 7.94 -12.77
C ASP A 68 -7.80 7.68 -11.28
N THR A 69 -6.96 6.80 -10.69
CA THR A 69 -6.97 6.62 -9.23
C THR A 69 -6.71 7.94 -8.50
N LYS A 70 -7.48 8.20 -7.44
CA LYS A 70 -7.38 9.40 -6.60
C LYS A 70 -6.03 9.45 -5.86
N ARG A 71 -5.47 8.29 -5.52
CA ARG A 71 -4.16 8.13 -4.87
C ARG A 71 -3.50 6.88 -5.41
N SER A 72 -2.20 6.90 -5.66
CA SER A 72 -1.42 5.70 -6.02
C SER A 72 -1.40 4.66 -4.90
N GLU A 73 -1.12 3.41 -5.26
CA GLU A 73 -1.10 2.25 -4.34
C GLU A 73 -0.21 2.46 -3.09
N ASP A 74 0.97 3.05 -3.24
CA ASP A 74 1.90 3.24 -2.12
C ASP A 74 1.42 4.34 -1.17
N VAL A 75 0.71 5.36 -1.68
CA VAL A 75 0.07 6.39 -0.86
C VAL A 75 -1.03 5.78 -0.02
N ARG A 76 -1.88 4.93 -0.63
CA ARG A 76 -2.95 4.24 0.10
C ARG A 76 -2.39 3.26 1.11
N ALA A 77 -1.32 2.52 0.77
CA ALA A 77 -0.66 1.58 1.67
C ALA A 77 -0.12 2.25 2.94
N ARG A 78 0.44 3.46 2.82
CA ARG A 78 0.86 4.29 3.96
C ARG A 78 -0.33 4.80 4.77
N ILE A 79 -1.31 5.42 4.13
CA ILE A 79 -2.46 5.98 4.86
C ILE A 79 -3.24 4.88 5.59
N ALA A 80 -3.33 3.67 5.03
CA ALA A 80 -3.99 2.52 5.66
C ALA A 80 -3.39 2.14 7.02
N VAL A 81 -2.10 2.42 7.28
CA VAL A 81 -1.46 2.18 8.59
C VAL A 81 -2.17 2.93 9.73
N LEU A 82 -2.80 4.08 9.43
CA LEU A 82 -3.54 4.85 10.43
C LEU A 82 -4.71 4.06 11.04
N SER A 83 -5.24 3.05 10.33
CA SER A 83 -6.29 2.16 10.86
C SER A 83 -5.82 1.32 12.04
N GLU A 84 -4.51 1.06 12.16
CA GLU A 84 -3.88 0.32 13.27
C GLU A 84 -3.39 1.24 14.39
N LEU A 85 -3.41 2.56 14.16
CA LEU A 85 -2.89 3.59 15.05
C LEU A 85 -3.97 4.58 15.54
N PRO A 86 -5.21 4.17 15.86
CA PRO A 86 -6.31 5.13 16.09
C PRO A 86 -6.06 6.06 17.29
N ARG A 87 -5.37 5.58 18.34
CA ARG A 87 -5.06 6.38 19.53
C ARG A 87 -3.95 7.39 19.23
N GLU A 88 -2.87 6.92 18.61
CA GLU A 88 -1.72 7.73 18.21
C GLU A 88 -2.13 8.79 17.19
N TRP A 89 -2.92 8.40 16.18
CA TRP A 89 -3.45 9.28 15.15
C TRP A 89 -4.33 10.39 15.73
N ARG A 90 -5.29 10.05 16.60
CA ARG A 90 -6.13 11.04 17.28
C ARG A 90 -5.29 12.03 18.11
N ALA A 91 -4.30 11.52 18.84
CA ALA A 91 -3.43 12.37 19.64
C ALA A 91 -2.59 13.32 18.76
N ALA A 92 -2.03 12.80 17.66
CA ALA A 92 -1.25 13.55 16.69
C ALA A 92 -2.08 14.67 16.05
N VAL A 93 -3.24 14.36 15.48
CA VAL A 93 -4.13 15.35 14.86
C VAL A 93 -4.50 16.47 15.84
N ASN A 94 -4.83 16.15 17.09
CA ASN A 94 -5.16 17.16 18.10
C ASN A 94 -3.97 18.06 18.45
N ARG A 95 -2.74 17.52 18.50
CA ARG A 95 -1.52 18.30 18.71
C ARG A 95 -1.22 19.17 17.50
N TRP A 96 -1.24 18.60 16.30
CA TRP A 96 -0.95 19.31 15.05
C TRP A 96 -1.93 20.45 14.79
N ALA A 97 -3.22 20.21 15.04
CA ALA A 97 -4.27 21.23 14.99
C ALA A 97 -3.98 22.42 15.91
N ARG A 98 -3.37 22.18 17.07
CA ARG A 98 -2.98 23.23 18.02
C ARG A 98 -1.75 23.99 17.52
N LEU A 99 -0.74 23.28 17.03
CA LEU A 99 0.50 23.85 16.48
C LEU A 99 0.22 24.71 15.24
N ASN A 100 -0.71 24.28 14.38
CA ASN A 100 -1.08 25.00 13.16
C ASN A 100 -2.17 26.06 13.37
N ARG A 101 -2.73 26.22 14.58
CA ARG A 101 -3.85 27.14 14.84
C ARG A 101 -3.55 28.59 14.40
N ARG A 102 -2.33 29.07 14.61
CA ARG A 102 -1.91 30.44 14.23
C ARG A 102 -1.65 30.61 12.73
N ARG A 103 -1.60 29.50 11.98
CA ARG A 103 -1.37 29.48 10.53
C ARG A 103 -2.68 29.53 9.74
N LYS A 104 -3.82 29.42 10.42
CA LYS A 104 -5.15 29.56 9.83
C LYS A 104 -5.57 31.01 9.78
N THR A 105 -6.23 31.42 8.70
CA THR A 105 -6.93 32.70 8.61
C THR A 105 -8.43 32.49 8.83
N ARG A 106 -9.21 33.58 8.89
CA ARG A 106 -10.67 33.51 8.91
C ARG A 106 -11.23 34.02 7.60
N VAL A 107 -12.10 33.24 6.98
CA VAL A 107 -12.86 33.59 5.78
C VAL A 107 -14.33 33.50 6.17
N GLU A 108 -15.08 34.59 5.99
CA GLU A 108 -16.50 34.68 6.39
C GLU A 108 -16.78 34.25 7.85
N GLY A 109 -15.83 34.54 8.74
CA GLY A 109 -15.97 34.17 10.15
C GLY A 109 -15.69 32.69 10.47
N THR A 110 -15.24 31.87 9.52
CA THR A 110 -14.85 30.46 9.75
C THR A 110 -13.33 30.30 9.59
N PRO A 111 -12.64 29.49 10.42
CA PRO A 111 -11.23 29.17 10.19
C PRO A 111 -11.03 28.44 8.87
N ALA A 112 -10.05 28.88 8.08
CA ALA A 112 -9.65 28.27 6.82
C ALA A 112 -8.18 27.77 6.92
N PRO A 113 -7.89 26.50 6.57
CA PRO A 113 -8.84 25.43 6.27
C PRO A 113 -9.77 25.12 7.45
N ASP A 114 -10.96 24.60 7.13
CA ASP A 114 -11.83 24.01 8.13
C ASP A 114 -11.20 22.75 8.76
N ARG A 115 -11.93 22.06 9.64
CA ARG A 115 -11.41 20.85 10.30
C ARG A 115 -11.31 19.64 9.36
N ASN A 116 -12.19 19.52 8.38
CA ASN A 116 -12.23 18.38 7.48
C ASN A 116 -11.11 18.47 6.43
N ASP A 117 -10.85 19.66 5.91
CA ASP A 117 -9.75 19.94 4.99
C ASP A 117 -8.40 19.82 5.69
N GLU A 118 -8.29 20.30 6.94
CA GLU A 118 -7.08 20.11 7.76
C GLU A 118 -6.83 18.61 8.05
N TYR A 119 -7.88 17.82 8.27
CA TYR A 119 -7.76 16.38 8.49
C TYR A 119 -7.31 15.62 7.23
N LEU A 120 -7.82 16.03 6.05
CA LEU A 120 -7.35 15.55 4.76
C LEU A 120 -5.88 15.91 4.50
N PHE A 121 -5.48 17.13 4.83
CA PHE A 121 -4.10 17.60 4.70
C PHE A 121 -3.14 16.68 5.46
N TYR A 122 -3.42 16.36 6.73
CA TYR A 122 -2.57 15.50 7.53
C TYR A 122 -2.42 14.07 6.99
N GLN A 123 -3.52 13.45 6.54
CA GLN A 123 -3.44 12.11 5.92
C GLN A 123 -2.66 12.15 4.62
N THR A 124 -2.89 13.17 3.79
CA THR A 124 -2.18 13.37 2.54
C THR A 124 -0.68 13.52 2.77
N LEU A 125 -0.26 14.32 3.76
CA LEU A 125 1.16 14.49 4.11
C LEU A 125 1.84 13.15 4.42
N LEU A 126 1.25 12.34 5.29
CA LEU A 126 1.81 11.04 5.67
C LEU A 126 1.84 10.06 4.49
N GLY A 127 0.84 10.12 3.61
CA GLY A 127 0.78 9.27 2.42
C GLY A 127 1.86 9.60 1.39
N VAL A 128 2.14 10.88 1.14
CA VAL A 128 2.93 11.31 -0.02
C VAL A 128 4.32 11.84 0.31
N TRP A 129 4.69 11.88 1.59
CA TRP A 129 6.01 12.38 2.01
C TRP A 129 7.14 11.65 1.27
N PRO A 130 8.09 12.34 0.61
CA PRO A 130 9.12 11.66 -0.17
C PRO A 130 10.05 10.82 0.72
N TRP A 131 10.53 9.70 0.19
CA TRP A 131 11.59 8.93 0.85
C TRP A 131 12.87 9.76 0.99
N ASP A 132 13.63 9.53 2.06
CA ASP A 132 14.93 10.18 2.35
C ASP A 132 14.92 11.71 2.40
N VAL A 133 13.75 12.32 2.53
CA VAL A 133 13.56 13.77 2.66
C VAL A 133 13.14 14.09 4.09
N SER A 134 14.05 14.67 4.88
CA SER A 134 13.77 15.05 6.27
C SER A 134 12.91 16.31 6.38
N ALA A 135 13.08 17.25 5.45
CA ALA A 135 12.37 18.53 5.42
C ALA A 135 11.77 18.78 4.02
N PRO A 136 10.54 19.32 3.93
CA PRO A 136 9.89 19.57 2.65
C PRO A 136 10.60 20.68 1.87
N ASP A 137 10.76 20.47 0.56
CA ASP A 137 11.23 21.48 -0.40
C ASP A 137 10.05 22.21 -1.06
N ASP A 138 10.34 23.31 -1.79
CA ASP A 138 9.29 24.11 -2.44
C ASP A 138 8.50 23.31 -3.48
N ALA A 139 9.13 22.35 -4.16
CA ALA A 139 8.46 21.47 -5.12
C ALA A 139 7.42 20.57 -4.45
N PHE A 140 7.73 20.03 -3.27
CA PHE A 140 6.79 19.27 -2.46
C PHE A 140 5.67 20.16 -1.92
N VAL A 141 6.00 21.32 -1.36
CA VAL A 141 5.00 22.26 -0.83
C VAL A 141 4.01 22.68 -1.92
N THR A 142 4.50 23.05 -3.10
CA THR A 142 3.68 23.40 -4.26
C THR A 142 2.79 22.24 -4.72
N ARG A 143 3.29 21.00 -4.65
CA ARG A 143 2.48 19.80 -4.96
C ARG A 143 1.33 19.62 -3.97
N ILE A 144 1.57 19.79 -2.67
CA ILE A 144 0.52 19.70 -1.64
C ILE A 144 -0.49 20.84 -1.79
N GLU A 145 -0.02 22.05 -2.06
CA GLU A 145 -0.87 23.23 -2.31
C GLU A 145 -1.84 22.95 -3.47
N ALA A 146 -1.32 22.52 -4.62
CA ALA A 146 -2.14 22.22 -5.80
C ALA A 146 -3.18 21.11 -5.51
N PHE A 147 -2.78 20.07 -4.79
CA PHE A 147 -3.71 19.01 -4.39
C PHE A 147 -4.81 19.53 -3.47
N MET A 148 -4.47 20.30 -2.43
CA MET A 148 -5.45 20.78 -1.46
C MET A 148 -6.48 21.72 -2.11
N ILE A 149 -6.06 22.57 -3.05
CA ILE A 149 -6.97 23.41 -3.84
C ILE A 149 -7.89 22.57 -4.70
N LYS A 150 -7.35 21.58 -5.43
CA LYS A 150 -8.16 20.64 -6.20
C LYS A 150 -9.18 19.94 -5.30
N ALA A 151 -8.74 19.34 -4.19
CA ALA A 151 -9.61 18.65 -3.25
C ALA A 151 -10.73 19.53 -2.69
N ALA A 152 -10.44 20.77 -2.33
CA ALA A 152 -11.44 21.72 -1.86
C ALA A 152 -12.48 22.06 -2.93
N ARG A 153 -12.06 22.21 -4.20
CA ARG A 153 -12.96 22.45 -5.35
C ARG A 153 -13.81 21.23 -5.69
N GLU A 154 -13.26 20.02 -5.61
CA GLU A 154 -14.03 18.77 -5.79
C GLU A 154 -15.03 18.57 -4.64
N ALA A 155 -14.65 18.94 -3.40
CA ALA A 155 -15.56 18.87 -2.27
C ALA A 155 -16.75 19.83 -2.40
N GLN A 156 -16.62 20.97 -3.08
CA GLN A 156 -17.71 21.94 -3.28
C GLN A 156 -18.39 22.39 -1.96
N THR A 157 -17.63 22.44 -0.85
CA THR A 157 -18.15 22.88 0.46
C THR A 157 -17.90 24.37 0.67
N HIS A 158 -16.68 24.84 0.38
CA HIS A 158 -16.25 26.23 0.57
C HIS A 158 -15.84 26.92 -0.73
N THR A 159 -15.37 26.17 -1.73
CA THR A 159 -15.01 26.66 -3.07
C THR A 159 -15.40 25.60 -4.11
N GLY A 160 -15.50 25.97 -5.39
CA GLY A 160 -15.84 25.04 -6.46
C GLY A 160 -15.21 25.41 -7.80
N TRP A 161 -15.33 24.52 -8.79
CA TRP A 161 -14.79 24.75 -10.13
C TRP A 161 -15.51 25.87 -10.91
N VAL A 162 -16.83 26.03 -10.69
CA VAL A 162 -17.64 27.03 -11.41
C VAL A 162 -17.53 28.41 -10.77
N ASN A 163 -17.65 28.48 -9.45
CA ASN A 163 -17.55 29.71 -8.67
C ASN A 163 -16.45 29.53 -7.60
N PRO A 164 -15.17 29.79 -7.93
CA PRO A 164 -14.08 29.71 -6.97
C PRO A 164 -14.17 30.80 -5.90
N ASP A 165 -14.00 30.43 -4.63
CA ASP A 165 -13.79 31.37 -3.53
C ASP A 165 -12.30 31.67 -3.39
N ALA A 166 -11.87 32.83 -3.89
CA ALA A 166 -10.48 33.25 -3.82
C ALA A 166 -9.97 33.42 -2.38
N GLY A 167 -10.82 33.89 -1.46
CA GLY A 167 -10.46 34.09 -0.06
C GLY A 167 -10.16 32.77 0.64
N TYR A 168 -11.02 31.76 0.45
CA TYR A 168 -10.78 30.43 1.01
C TYR A 168 -9.57 29.75 0.37
N GLU A 169 -9.42 29.86 -0.95
CA GLU A 169 -8.28 29.28 -1.65
C GLU A 169 -6.94 29.91 -1.21
N ASP A 170 -6.86 31.23 -1.08
CA ASP A 170 -5.64 31.90 -0.62
C ASP A 170 -5.32 31.58 0.83
N ALA A 171 -6.33 31.46 1.70
CA ALA A 171 -6.18 30.97 3.05
C ALA A 171 -5.60 29.55 3.09
N LEU A 172 -6.08 28.65 2.21
CA LEU A 172 -5.59 27.27 2.12
C LEU A 172 -4.14 27.20 1.63
N ARG A 173 -3.78 27.99 0.60
CA ARG A 173 -2.39 28.12 0.12
C ARG A 173 -1.47 28.62 1.23
N GLY A 174 -1.88 29.71 1.90
CA GLY A 174 -1.14 30.30 3.02
C GLY A 174 -0.94 29.31 4.16
N PHE A 175 -1.97 28.54 4.52
CA PHE A 175 -1.87 27.50 5.53
C PHE A 175 -0.86 26.41 5.14
N VAL A 176 -0.93 25.87 3.92
CA VAL A 176 -0.01 24.81 3.46
C VAL A 176 1.44 25.30 3.50
N ARG A 177 1.72 26.50 2.96
CA ARG A 177 3.06 27.08 2.96
C ARG A 177 3.58 27.33 4.38
N ALA A 178 2.77 27.91 5.25
CA ALA A 178 3.17 28.17 6.64
C ALA A 178 3.33 26.88 7.46
N ALA A 179 2.50 25.86 7.20
CA ALA A 179 2.58 24.58 7.90
C ALA A 179 3.86 23.82 7.55
N LEU A 180 4.25 23.87 6.27
CA LEU A 180 5.41 23.17 5.72
C LEU A 180 6.67 24.05 5.62
N ASP A 181 6.67 25.26 6.18
CA ASP A 181 7.86 26.11 6.19
C ASP A 181 8.99 25.45 6.99
N SER A 182 10.07 25.11 6.27
CA SER A 182 11.29 24.49 6.81
C SER A 182 12.44 25.47 6.95
N ALA A 183 12.27 26.75 6.57
CA ALA A 183 13.30 27.78 6.69
C ALA A 183 13.49 28.27 8.13
N ARG A 184 12.58 27.91 9.04
CA ARG A 184 12.59 28.27 10.46
C ARG A 184 12.23 27.05 11.33
N PRO A 185 12.59 27.04 12.62
CA PRO A 185 12.15 26.00 13.54
C PRO A 185 10.63 25.81 13.50
N ASN A 186 10.20 24.57 13.26
CA ASN A 186 8.80 24.24 13.01
C ASN A 186 8.39 23.03 13.84
N PRO A 187 7.85 23.25 15.06
CA PRO A 187 7.48 22.16 15.97
C PRO A 187 6.45 21.18 15.39
N PHE A 188 5.66 21.61 14.40
CA PHE A 188 4.75 20.70 13.69
C PHE A 188 5.53 19.71 12.81
N LEU A 189 6.54 20.16 12.07
CA LEU A 189 7.37 19.26 11.25
C LEU A 189 8.17 18.28 12.12
N GLU A 190 8.66 18.74 13.27
CA GLU A 190 9.33 17.90 14.27
C GLU A 190 8.39 16.81 14.83
N ASP A 191 7.15 17.17 15.23
CA ASP A 191 6.17 16.19 15.77
C ASP A 191 5.66 15.22 14.68
N VAL A 192 5.54 15.68 13.43
CA VAL A 192 5.13 14.83 12.29
C VAL A 192 6.14 13.74 11.98
N ALA A 193 7.44 14.01 12.14
CA ALA A 193 8.51 13.09 11.75
C ALA A 193 8.34 11.68 12.36
N THR A 194 7.96 11.59 13.64
CA THR A 194 7.80 10.30 14.32
C THR A 194 6.72 9.42 13.66
N LEU A 195 5.54 10.00 13.40
CA LEU A 195 4.44 9.23 12.78
C LEU A 195 4.69 9.02 11.29
N ARG A 196 5.32 9.98 10.61
CA ARG A 196 5.78 9.86 9.21
C ARG A 196 6.67 8.65 9.03
N ASP A 197 7.70 8.50 9.87
CA ASP A 197 8.70 7.44 9.70
C ASP A 197 8.09 6.06 9.96
N LEU A 198 7.24 5.94 10.99
CA LEU A 198 6.50 4.71 11.28
C LEU A 198 5.54 4.34 10.14
N VAL A 199 4.76 5.30 9.66
CA VAL A 199 3.80 5.09 8.56
C VAL A 199 4.53 4.76 7.25
N ALA A 200 5.67 5.39 6.97
CA ALA A 200 6.46 5.09 5.79
C ALA A 200 7.02 3.66 5.85
N HIS A 201 7.61 3.27 6.99
CA HIS A 201 8.17 1.93 7.21
C HIS A 201 7.10 0.83 7.04
N ILE A 202 5.99 0.94 7.76
CA ILE A 202 4.92 -0.06 7.72
C ILE A 202 4.19 -0.02 6.38
N GLY A 203 3.99 1.17 5.82
CA GLY A 203 3.36 1.36 4.52
C GLY A 203 4.14 0.69 3.37
N ALA A 204 5.47 0.67 3.43
CA ALA A 204 6.29 -0.07 2.46
C ALA A 204 6.03 -1.58 2.53
N ILE A 205 5.90 -2.14 3.74
CA ILE A 205 5.60 -3.57 3.93
C ILE A 205 4.19 -3.89 3.40
N ASN A 206 3.20 -3.05 3.71
CA ASN A 206 1.84 -3.18 3.17
C ASN A 206 1.82 -3.11 1.63
N ALA A 207 2.61 -2.22 1.04
CA ALA A 207 2.70 -2.09 -0.41
C ALA A 207 3.35 -3.33 -1.07
N LEU A 208 4.41 -3.88 -0.46
CA LEU A 208 5.06 -5.12 -0.94
C LEU A 208 4.11 -6.32 -0.82
N ALA A 209 3.37 -6.42 0.29
CA ALA A 209 2.34 -7.43 0.49
C ALA A 209 1.24 -7.32 -0.59
N GLN A 210 0.68 -6.14 -0.81
CA GLN A 210 -0.34 -5.90 -1.85
C GLN A 210 0.19 -6.24 -3.25
N LEU A 211 1.44 -5.88 -3.55
CA LEU A 211 2.08 -6.17 -4.83
C LEU A 211 2.22 -7.68 -5.05
N LEU A 212 2.70 -8.45 -4.07
CA LEU A 212 2.83 -9.90 -4.22
C LEU A 212 1.46 -10.58 -4.36
N LEU A 213 0.48 -10.15 -3.56
CA LEU A 213 -0.90 -10.64 -3.70
C LEU A 213 -1.44 -10.36 -5.11
N LYS A 214 -1.24 -9.15 -5.65
CA LYS A 214 -1.65 -8.79 -7.01
C LYS A 214 -1.00 -9.69 -8.06
N LEU A 215 0.31 -9.93 -7.95
CA LEU A 215 1.07 -10.71 -8.94
C LEU A 215 0.73 -12.20 -8.93
N ALA A 216 0.35 -12.74 -7.77
CA ALA A 216 0.12 -14.16 -7.58
C ALA A 216 -1.34 -14.60 -7.47
N SER A 217 -2.29 -13.67 -7.31
CA SER A 217 -3.72 -13.99 -7.32
C SER A 217 -4.21 -14.39 -8.72
N PRO A 218 -5.35 -15.11 -8.82
CA PRO A 218 -6.02 -15.40 -10.10
C PRO A 218 -6.43 -14.09 -10.81
N GLY A 219 -6.16 -13.99 -12.11
CA GLY A 219 -6.30 -12.75 -12.89
C GLY A 219 -4.99 -12.33 -13.57
N VAL A 220 -5.05 -11.23 -14.32
CA VAL A 220 -3.90 -10.67 -15.06
C VAL A 220 -3.41 -9.40 -14.33
N PRO A 221 -2.23 -9.41 -13.69
CA PRO A 221 -1.76 -8.24 -12.96
C PRO A 221 -1.43 -7.08 -13.89
N ASP A 222 -1.96 -5.90 -13.56
CA ASP A 222 -1.65 -4.63 -14.19
C ASP A 222 -0.62 -3.83 -13.36
N ILE A 223 0.33 -3.20 -14.05
CA ILE A 223 1.38 -2.36 -13.47
C ILE A 223 1.33 -1.00 -14.18
N TYR A 224 0.77 0.00 -13.49
CA TYR A 224 0.78 1.36 -14.01
C TYR A 224 2.19 1.92 -14.07
N GLN A 225 2.49 2.71 -15.10
CA GLN A 225 3.83 3.20 -15.38
C GLN A 225 4.49 3.86 -14.16
N GLY A 226 5.70 3.41 -13.82
CA GLY A 226 6.49 3.97 -12.73
C GLY A 226 6.17 3.40 -11.34
N THR A 227 5.20 2.50 -11.19
CA THR A 227 4.82 1.85 -9.92
C THR A 227 5.66 0.62 -9.56
N GLU A 228 6.56 0.19 -10.45
CA GLU A 228 7.60 -0.80 -10.16
C GLU A 228 8.63 -0.30 -9.13
N LEU A 229 8.68 1.02 -8.89
CA LEU A 229 9.35 1.65 -7.75
C LEU A 229 8.30 2.34 -6.87
N TRP A 230 8.74 2.87 -5.73
CA TRP A 230 7.88 3.71 -4.89
C TRP A 230 7.27 4.88 -5.67
N ASN A 231 5.94 4.97 -5.61
CA ASN A 231 5.15 5.93 -6.34
C ASN A 231 4.24 6.68 -5.35
N GLN A 232 4.69 7.85 -4.89
CA GLN A 232 3.91 8.73 -3.99
C GLN A 232 3.12 9.77 -4.79
N ARG A 233 2.26 9.32 -5.72
CA ARG A 233 1.46 10.20 -6.58
C ARG A 233 0.03 10.35 -6.10
N LEU A 234 -0.49 11.58 -6.21
CA LEU A 234 -1.88 11.93 -5.98
C LEU A 234 -2.68 11.87 -7.29
N VAL A 235 -3.96 12.26 -7.22
CA VAL A 235 -4.86 12.35 -8.38
C VAL A 235 -4.29 13.20 -9.51
N ASP A 236 -4.77 12.98 -10.74
CA ASP A 236 -4.50 13.79 -11.94
C ASP A 236 -4.47 15.29 -11.62
N PRO A 237 -3.45 16.06 -12.08
CA PRO A 237 -2.35 15.65 -12.96
C PRO A 237 -1.11 15.08 -12.26
N ASP A 238 -1.14 14.87 -10.95
CA ASP A 238 0.05 14.42 -10.23
C ASP A 238 0.47 12.99 -10.62
N ASN A 239 -0.48 12.08 -10.80
CA ASN A 239 -0.25 10.72 -11.31
C ASN A 239 0.15 10.66 -12.79
N ARG A 240 0.12 11.77 -13.54
CA ARG A 240 0.51 11.84 -14.96
C ARG A 240 1.93 12.36 -15.18
N ARG A 241 2.68 12.62 -14.11
CA ARG A 241 4.08 13.07 -14.20
C ARG A 241 4.95 12.08 -14.99
N PRO A 242 5.95 12.56 -15.77
CA PRO A 242 6.85 11.69 -16.52
C PRO A 242 7.56 10.64 -15.66
N VAL A 243 7.85 9.50 -16.28
CA VAL A 243 8.58 8.38 -15.68
C VAL A 243 10.03 8.38 -16.17
N ASP A 244 10.99 8.32 -15.25
CA ASP A 244 12.42 8.17 -15.57
C ASP A 244 12.75 6.70 -15.88
N TYR A 245 12.42 6.28 -17.10
CA TYR A 245 12.73 4.95 -17.62
C TYR A 245 14.23 4.63 -17.69
N PRO A 246 15.12 5.56 -18.13
CA PRO A 246 16.57 5.30 -18.13
C PRO A 246 17.10 4.88 -16.76
N SER A 247 16.69 5.55 -15.68
CA SER A 247 17.11 5.17 -14.32
C SER A 247 16.61 3.78 -13.93
N ARG A 248 15.33 3.48 -14.18
CA ARG A 248 14.70 2.18 -13.90
C ARG A 248 15.36 1.03 -14.67
N ALA A 249 15.66 1.25 -15.95
CA ALA A 249 16.35 0.25 -16.78
C ALA A 249 17.75 -0.07 -16.23
N ARG A 250 18.50 0.93 -15.74
CA ARG A 250 19.79 0.72 -15.08
C ARG A 250 19.65 -0.08 -13.79
N LEU A 251 18.69 0.28 -12.93
CA LEU A 251 18.42 -0.43 -11.68
C LEU A 251 18.02 -1.90 -11.94
N LEU A 252 17.11 -2.13 -12.89
CA LEU A 252 16.67 -3.47 -13.27
C LEU A 252 17.83 -4.31 -13.80
N LYS A 253 18.68 -3.74 -14.69
CA LYS A 253 19.86 -4.42 -15.21
C LYS A 253 20.86 -4.77 -14.11
N ALA A 254 21.05 -3.89 -13.13
CA ALA A 254 21.92 -4.14 -11.98
C ALA A 254 21.37 -5.28 -11.11
N LEU A 255 20.06 -5.29 -10.83
CA LEU A 255 19.40 -6.36 -10.08
C LEU A 255 19.43 -7.70 -10.83
N HIS A 256 19.17 -7.70 -12.13
CA HIS A 256 19.12 -8.93 -12.95
C HIS A 256 20.46 -9.68 -13.01
N ARG A 257 21.59 -8.95 -12.89
CA ARG A 257 22.93 -9.55 -12.82
C ARG A 257 23.20 -10.28 -11.51
N ARG A 258 22.41 -10.03 -10.47
CA ARG A 258 22.57 -10.62 -9.14
C ARG A 258 21.62 -11.81 -9.03
N ARG A 259 22.16 -12.98 -8.64
CA ARG A 259 21.33 -14.15 -8.35
C ARG A 259 20.56 -13.93 -7.03
N PRO A 260 19.33 -14.46 -6.91
CA PRO A 260 18.64 -14.54 -5.64
C PRO A 260 19.54 -15.14 -4.57
N SER A 261 19.62 -14.46 -3.44
CA SER A 261 20.39 -14.90 -2.29
C SER A 261 19.86 -14.21 -1.05
N ARG A 262 20.07 -14.84 0.11
CA ARG A 262 19.75 -14.27 1.43
C ARG A 262 20.42 -12.91 1.64
N ALA A 263 21.68 -12.77 1.19
CA ALA A 263 22.42 -11.52 1.28
C ALA A 263 21.78 -10.39 0.46
N LEU A 264 21.36 -10.66 -0.78
CA LEU A 264 20.64 -9.68 -1.59
C LEU A 264 19.29 -9.32 -0.96
N ALA A 265 18.56 -10.30 -0.45
CA ALA A 265 17.26 -10.08 0.21
C ALA A 265 17.38 -9.12 1.41
N ARG A 266 18.35 -9.35 2.31
CA ARG A 266 18.62 -8.46 3.45
C ARG A 266 19.00 -7.05 3.03
N GLU A 267 19.94 -6.92 2.08
CA GLU A 267 20.36 -5.61 1.57
C GLU A 267 19.15 -4.80 1.06
N LEU A 268 18.29 -5.43 0.26
CA LEU A 268 17.11 -4.77 -0.32
C LEU A 268 16.10 -4.35 0.76
N LEU A 269 15.95 -5.12 1.84
CA LEU A 269 15.05 -4.80 2.94
C LEU A 269 15.61 -3.66 3.82
N GLU A 270 16.90 -3.71 4.12
CA GLU A 270 17.61 -2.67 4.88
C GLU A 270 17.58 -1.33 4.13
N THR A 271 17.76 -1.36 2.81
CA THR A 271 17.77 -0.18 1.94
C THR A 271 16.44 0.09 1.24
N LYS A 272 15.33 -0.47 1.76
CA LYS A 272 14.00 -0.43 1.12
C LYS A 272 13.54 0.95 0.66
N ALA A 273 13.97 2.04 1.32
CA ALA A 273 13.63 3.41 0.97
C ALA A 273 13.96 3.78 -0.49
N ASP A 274 14.98 3.16 -1.10
CA ASP A 274 15.37 3.44 -2.49
C ASP A 274 14.48 2.76 -3.55
N GLY A 275 13.55 1.91 -3.13
CA GLY A 275 12.57 1.24 -3.98
C GLY A 275 13.09 0.03 -4.75
N ARG A 276 14.38 -0.31 -4.68
CA ARG A 276 14.94 -1.49 -5.38
C ARG A 276 14.28 -2.79 -4.96
N ILE A 277 13.82 -2.91 -3.70
CA ILE A 277 13.08 -4.08 -3.22
C ILE A 277 11.75 -4.28 -3.97
N LYS A 278 11.03 -3.19 -4.27
CA LYS A 278 9.75 -3.24 -5.02
C LYS A 278 10.00 -3.63 -6.48
N LEU A 279 11.05 -3.08 -7.08
CA LEU A 279 11.46 -3.42 -8.45
C LEU A 279 11.91 -4.89 -8.53
N TYR A 280 12.67 -5.34 -7.54
CA TYR A 280 13.12 -6.73 -7.42
C TYR A 280 11.93 -7.69 -7.32
N LEU A 281 10.99 -7.42 -6.41
CA LEU A 281 9.76 -8.20 -6.24
C LEU A 281 8.98 -8.26 -7.57
N THR A 282 8.71 -7.11 -8.18
CA THR A 282 7.97 -7.00 -9.44
C THR A 282 8.62 -7.83 -10.54
N ALA A 283 9.90 -7.62 -10.80
CA ALA A 283 10.61 -8.28 -11.89
C ALA A 283 10.72 -9.80 -11.67
N ARG A 284 11.02 -10.24 -10.44
CA ARG A 284 11.19 -11.65 -10.11
C ARG A 284 9.87 -12.42 -10.16
N ALA A 285 8.80 -11.87 -9.58
CA ALA A 285 7.50 -12.51 -9.61
C ALA A 285 6.89 -12.55 -11.02
N LEU A 286 7.06 -11.50 -11.83
CA LEU A 286 6.64 -11.52 -13.24
C LEU A 286 7.44 -12.52 -14.07
N ALA A 287 8.77 -12.59 -13.89
CA ALA A 287 9.60 -13.58 -14.57
C ALA A 287 9.20 -15.01 -14.18
N PHE A 288 8.95 -15.25 -12.88
CA PHE A 288 8.47 -16.54 -12.38
C PHE A 288 7.11 -16.90 -12.97
N ARG A 289 6.17 -15.94 -12.98
CA ARG A 289 4.85 -16.11 -13.59
C ARG A 289 4.91 -16.42 -15.08
N ASN A 290 5.81 -15.77 -15.81
CA ASN A 290 6.03 -16.02 -17.23
C ASN A 290 6.66 -17.39 -17.50
N ALA A 291 7.46 -17.92 -16.57
CA ALA A 291 8.04 -19.26 -16.66
C ALA A 291 7.03 -20.38 -16.33
N HIS A 292 5.95 -20.08 -15.60
CA HIS A 292 4.95 -21.06 -15.17
C HIS A 292 3.52 -20.69 -15.66
N PRO A 293 3.30 -20.48 -16.96
CA PRO A 293 2.04 -19.93 -17.47
C PRO A 293 0.82 -20.79 -17.13
N THR A 294 0.93 -22.11 -17.14
CA THR A 294 -0.15 -23.05 -16.79
C THR A 294 -0.62 -22.88 -15.34
N LEU A 295 0.33 -22.85 -14.41
CA LEU A 295 0.08 -22.64 -12.99
C LEU A 295 -0.65 -21.32 -12.73
N PHE A 296 -0.30 -20.24 -13.46
CA PHE A 296 -0.88 -18.90 -13.25
C PHE A 296 -2.15 -18.61 -14.06
N ALA A 297 -2.36 -19.30 -15.18
CA ALA A 297 -3.56 -19.16 -16.00
C ALA A 297 -4.70 -20.09 -15.55
N GLY A 298 -4.37 -21.30 -15.09
CA GLY A 298 -5.37 -22.35 -14.79
C GLY A 298 -5.16 -23.11 -13.48
N GLY A 299 -4.16 -22.75 -12.68
CA GLY A 299 -3.93 -23.41 -11.39
C GLY A 299 -5.01 -23.10 -10.36
N ASP A 300 -5.39 -24.12 -9.59
CA ASP A 300 -6.38 -24.03 -8.53
C ASP A 300 -5.92 -23.07 -7.41
N TYR A 301 -6.87 -22.39 -6.80
CA TYR A 301 -6.63 -21.47 -5.69
C TYR A 301 -7.01 -22.10 -4.35
N HIS A 302 -6.04 -22.27 -3.45
CA HIS A 302 -6.24 -22.88 -2.14
C HIS A 302 -5.88 -21.91 -1.01
N PRO A 303 -6.85 -21.42 -0.22
CA PRO A 303 -6.57 -20.66 0.99
C PRO A 303 -5.74 -21.50 1.97
N LEU A 304 -4.76 -20.89 2.63
CA LEU A 304 -3.95 -21.57 3.64
C LEU A 304 -4.20 -20.96 5.03
N ALA A 305 -4.43 -21.83 6.00
CA ALA A 305 -4.64 -21.44 7.39
C ALA A 305 -3.29 -21.25 8.10
N VAL A 306 -3.30 -20.41 9.14
CA VAL A 306 -2.14 -20.13 9.98
C VAL A 306 -2.50 -20.43 11.43
N GLU A 307 -1.61 -21.11 12.13
CA GLU A 307 -1.73 -21.40 13.56
C GLU A 307 -0.67 -20.64 14.36
N GLY A 308 -0.97 -20.39 15.63
CA GLY A 308 -0.07 -19.68 16.56
C GLY A 308 -0.49 -18.24 16.81
N ALA A 309 0.29 -17.55 17.66
CA ALA A 309 -0.05 -16.21 18.15
C ALA A 309 -0.13 -15.14 17.05
N ALA A 310 0.55 -15.32 15.92
CA ALA A 310 0.56 -14.38 14.80
C ALA A 310 -0.44 -14.73 13.68
N ALA A 311 -1.38 -15.66 13.91
CA ALA A 311 -2.31 -16.15 12.88
C ALA A 311 -3.11 -15.04 12.17
N GLU A 312 -3.55 -14.01 12.91
CA GLU A 312 -4.30 -12.89 12.34
C GLU A 312 -3.44 -11.94 11.48
N HIS A 313 -2.12 -12.06 11.57
CA HIS A 313 -1.16 -11.17 10.92
C HIS A 313 -0.62 -11.68 9.59
N VAL A 314 -1.21 -12.73 9.02
CA VAL A 314 -0.80 -13.30 7.72
C VAL A 314 -2.01 -13.51 6.82
N ALA A 315 -1.82 -13.28 5.53
CA ALA A 315 -2.68 -13.81 4.48
C ALA A 315 -1.83 -14.74 3.60
N ALA A 316 -2.31 -15.97 3.38
CA ALA A 316 -1.57 -16.96 2.61
C ALA A 316 -2.49 -17.85 1.76
N PHE A 317 -1.99 -18.24 0.59
CA PHE A 317 -2.68 -19.18 -0.29
C PHE A 317 -1.67 -19.99 -1.10
N ALA A 318 -2.06 -21.17 -1.54
CA ALA A 318 -1.34 -21.95 -2.54
C ALA A 318 -2.01 -21.82 -3.90
N ARG A 319 -1.21 -21.95 -4.96
CA ARG A 319 -1.73 -22.33 -6.28
C ARG A 319 -1.14 -23.67 -6.70
N ARG A 320 -1.98 -24.53 -7.27
CA ARG A 320 -1.63 -25.90 -7.67
C ARG A 320 -2.05 -26.17 -9.10
N HIS A 321 -1.20 -26.84 -9.85
CA HIS A 321 -1.53 -27.35 -11.18
C HIS A 321 -0.69 -28.59 -11.44
N GLU A 322 -1.32 -29.77 -11.51
CA GLU A 322 -0.61 -31.05 -11.59
C GLU A 322 0.40 -31.18 -10.43
N ASP A 323 1.68 -31.40 -10.72
CA ASP A 323 2.76 -31.52 -9.72
C ASP A 323 3.34 -30.16 -9.29
N ASP A 324 3.00 -29.07 -9.98
CA ASP A 324 3.47 -27.73 -9.67
C ASP A 324 2.69 -27.10 -8.52
N GLU A 325 3.40 -26.54 -7.55
CA GLU A 325 2.81 -25.77 -6.47
C GLU A 325 3.64 -24.54 -6.13
N ILE A 326 2.93 -23.43 -5.92
CA ILE A 326 3.47 -22.29 -5.19
C ILE A 326 2.67 -21.99 -3.93
N ILE A 327 3.36 -21.47 -2.92
CA ILE A 327 2.77 -20.87 -1.73
C ILE A 327 3.10 -19.38 -1.72
N VAL A 328 2.09 -18.57 -1.47
CA VAL A 328 2.21 -17.12 -1.30
C VAL A 328 1.85 -16.80 0.14
N ALA A 329 2.72 -16.07 0.84
CA ALA A 329 2.45 -15.60 2.19
C ALA A 329 2.90 -14.13 2.32
N VAL A 330 2.04 -13.30 2.90
CA VAL A 330 2.34 -11.89 3.18
C VAL A 330 1.83 -11.49 4.57
N PRO A 331 2.53 -10.58 5.26
CA PRO A 331 2.08 -10.03 6.52
C PRO A 331 0.94 -9.03 6.30
N ARG A 332 0.11 -8.86 7.34
CA ARG A 332 -0.93 -7.83 7.44
C ARG A 332 -1.03 -7.37 8.88
N LEU A 333 -1.63 -6.19 9.08
CA LEU A 333 -1.76 -5.59 10.41
C LEU A 333 -0.41 -5.50 11.14
N VAL A 334 0.58 -4.95 10.42
CA VAL A 334 2.00 -5.01 10.81
C VAL A 334 2.27 -4.10 12.01
N ALA A 335 1.56 -2.99 12.17
CA ALA A 335 1.75 -2.11 13.33
C ALA A 335 1.35 -2.82 14.63
N GLY A 336 0.28 -3.62 14.58
CA GLY A 336 -0.10 -4.51 15.69
C GLY A 336 0.98 -5.55 15.96
N LEU A 337 1.43 -6.25 14.92
CA LEU A 337 2.42 -7.34 15.00
C LEU A 337 3.75 -6.88 15.62
N THR A 338 4.27 -5.73 15.21
CA THR A 338 5.59 -5.24 15.66
C THR A 338 5.52 -4.38 16.93
N GLY A 339 4.34 -4.26 17.54
CA GLY A 339 4.12 -3.38 18.69
C GLY A 339 4.38 -1.91 18.37
N LYS A 340 4.07 -1.47 17.15
CA LYS A 340 4.20 -0.10 16.63
C LYS A 340 5.65 0.41 16.63
N LYS A 341 6.60 -0.49 16.37
CA LYS A 341 8.04 -0.19 16.30
C LYS A 341 8.53 -0.20 14.85
N LEU A 342 9.66 0.47 14.62
CA LEU A 342 10.40 0.45 13.36
C LEU A 342 11.21 -0.87 13.25
N VAL A 343 10.51 -1.99 13.13
CA VAL A 343 11.09 -3.33 13.03
C VAL A 343 10.48 -4.03 11.82
N ASP A 344 11.32 -4.57 10.95
CA ASP A 344 10.84 -5.38 9.83
C ASP A 344 10.25 -6.70 10.37
N PRO A 345 9.06 -7.16 9.89
CA PRO A 345 8.40 -8.34 10.42
C PRO A 345 9.02 -9.61 9.83
N ILE A 346 10.25 -9.90 10.25
CA ILE A 346 11.04 -11.07 9.83
C ILE A 346 11.58 -11.82 11.05
N GLY A 347 11.89 -13.10 10.86
CA GLY A 347 12.59 -13.91 11.85
C GLY A 347 11.75 -14.34 13.07
N PRO A 348 12.35 -15.15 13.96
CA PRO A 348 11.65 -15.76 15.09
C PRO A 348 11.21 -14.75 16.15
N GLU A 349 11.87 -13.59 16.26
CA GLU A 349 11.52 -12.56 17.24
C GLU A 349 10.14 -11.96 17.00
N VAL A 350 9.68 -11.97 15.74
CA VAL A 350 8.35 -11.45 15.35
C VAL A 350 7.33 -12.58 15.21
N TRP A 351 7.72 -13.70 14.58
CA TRP A 351 6.77 -14.74 14.19
C TRP A 351 6.61 -15.87 15.22
N GLY A 352 7.55 -15.99 16.16
CA GLY A 352 7.52 -17.01 17.22
C GLY A 352 7.38 -18.42 16.67
N ASP A 353 6.49 -19.20 17.27
CA ASP A 353 6.15 -20.58 16.90
C ASP A 353 4.99 -20.69 15.89
N SER A 354 4.55 -19.56 15.33
CA SER A 354 3.44 -19.53 14.39
C SER A 354 3.82 -20.25 13.09
N ARG A 355 2.86 -20.97 12.51
CA ARG A 355 3.08 -21.90 11.40
C ARG A 355 1.98 -21.80 10.36
N LEU A 356 2.38 -21.90 9.10
CA LEU A 356 1.48 -22.04 7.96
C LEU A 356 1.11 -23.51 7.80
N ILE A 357 -0.18 -23.83 7.72
CA ILE A 357 -0.66 -25.17 7.38
C ILE A 357 -0.70 -25.30 5.86
N VAL A 358 -0.14 -26.38 5.33
CA VAL A 358 -0.11 -26.70 3.91
C VAL A 358 -0.77 -28.08 3.68
N PRO A 359 -2.11 -28.13 3.55
CA PRO A 359 -2.84 -29.40 3.42
C PRO A 359 -2.54 -30.11 2.09
N GLY A 360 -2.50 -31.45 2.10
CA GLY A 360 -2.27 -32.25 0.89
C GLY A 360 -0.82 -32.24 0.41
N VAL A 361 0.11 -32.07 1.34
CA VAL A 361 1.56 -32.07 1.11
C VAL A 361 2.17 -33.05 2.10
N ASP A 362 3.12 -33.85 1.63
CA ASP A 362 3.83 -34.78 2.50
C ASP A 362 4.88 -34.05 3.36
N PRO A 363 5.00 -34.38 4.66
CA PRO A 363 6.15 -33.97 5.45
C PRO A 363 7.46 -34.37 4.75
N GLY A 364 8.46 -33.50 4.79
CA GLY A 364 9.70 -33.64 4.01
C GLY A 364 9.66 -32.95 2.64
N SER A 365 8.48 -32.50 2.17
CA SER A 365 8.40 -31.69 0.94
C SER A 365 9.21 -30.42 1.09
N ARG A 366 10.06 -30.12 0.09
CA ARG A 366 10.98 -28.98 0.11
C ARG A 366 10.43 -27.83 -0.72
N TYR A 367 10.63 -26.63 -0.22
CA TYR A 367 10.24 -25.40 -0.89
C TYR A 367 11.42 -24.46 -1.00
N ARG A 368 11.47 -23.71 -2.09
CA ARG A 368 12.45 -22.65 -2.31
C ARG A 368 11.75 -21.31 -2.42
N ASP A 369 12.19 -20.33 -1.63
CA ASP A 369 11.78 -18.95 -1.82
C ASP A 369 12.39 -18.38 -3.11
N VAL A 370 11.53 -17.93 -4.03
CA VAL A 370 11.88 -17.36 -5.33
C VAL A 370 12.70 -16.07 -5.20
N PHE A 371 12.59 -15.37 -4.06
CA PHE A 371 13.24 -14.08 -3.82
C PHE A 371 14.59 -14.21 -3.10
N SER A 372 14.71 -15.03 -2.06
CA SER A 372 15.97 -15.19 -1.31
C SER A 372 16.77 -16.44 -1.69
N GLY A 373 16.16 -17.41 -2.38
CA GLY A 373 16.74 -18.72 -2.63
C GLY A 373 16.81 -19.62 -1.38
N LEU A 374 16.30 -19.17 -0.23
CA LEU A 374 16.22 -19.97 0.98
C LEU A 374 15.38 -21.22 0.72
N THR A 375 15.91 -22.38 1.08
CA THR A 375 15.17 -23.64 1.04
C THR A 375 14.67 -23.99 2.43
N MET A 376 13.45 -24.48 2.52
CA MET A 376 12.81 -24.93 3.75
C MET A 376 12.08 -26.23 3.51
N GLU A 377 11.88 -26.99 4.58
CA GLU A 377 11.25 -28.31 4.54
C GLU A 377 9.97 -28.29 5.36
N ALA A 378 8.90 -28.86 4.81
CA ALA A 378 7.63 -28.97 5.50
C ALA A 378 7.71 -30.04 6.59
N SER A 379 7.34 -29.67 7.81
CA SER A 379 7.34 -30.58 8.96
C SER A 379 5.95 -31.18 9.17
N ALA A 380 5.87 -32.35 9.81
CA ALA A 380 4.58 -32.90 10.23
C ALA A 380 3.91 -31.98 11.27
N GLY A 381 2.59 -31.80 11.14
CA GLY A 381 1.79 -31.05 12.09
C GLY A 381 0.34 -31.54 12.12
N ASP A 382 -0.42 -31.03 13.07
CA ASP A 382 -1.84 -31.34 13.20
C ASP A 382 -2.60 -30.74 11.99
N GLY A 383 -3.31 -31.57 11.23
CA GLY A 383 -4.07 -31.12 10.05
C GLY A 383 -3.28 -30.99 8.74
N GLY A 384 -2.00 -31.39 8.71
CA GLY A 384 -1.21 -31.46 7.48
C GLY A 384 0.27 -31.11 7.68
N ALA A 385 1.03 -31.05 6.59
CA ALA A 385 2.39 -30.53 6.66
C ALA A 385 2.38 -29.02 6.98
N THR A 386 3.40 -28.54 7.69
CA THR A 386 3.47 -27.16 8.16
C THR A 386 4.81 -26.52 7.83
N LEU A 387 4.80 -25.18 7.69
CA LEU A 387 5.99 -24.36 7.49
C LEU A 387 6.06 -23.29 8.60
N PRO A 388 7.15 -23.22 9.40
CA PRO A 388 7.31 -22.19 10.41
C PRO A 388 7.35 -20.79 9.78
N LEU A 389 6.53 -19.85 10.25
CA LEU A 389 6.49 -18.50 9.71
C LEU A 389 7.82 -17.75 9.95
N ALA A 390 8.53 -18.05 11.03
CA ALA A 390 9.87 -17.54 11.29
C ALA A 390 10.87 -17.93 10.17
N THR A 391 10.65 -19.07 9.50
CA THR A 391 11.45 -19.52 8.35
C THR A 391 10.91 -18.95 7.04
N VAL A 392 9.59 -18.93 6.85
CA VAL A 392 8.94 -18.35 5.66
C VAL A 392 9.32 -16.87 5.49
N PHE A 393 9.31 -16.10 6.58
CA PHE A 393 9.68 -14.69 6.62
C PHE A 393 11.07 -14.50 7.25
N ALA A 394 12.03 -15.38 6.98
CA ALA A 394 13.37 -15.26 7.55
C ALA A 394 14.15 -14.05 7.01
N GLU A 395 13.97 -13.72 5.72
CA GLU A 395 14.79 -12.73 5.02
C GLU A 395 13.99 -11.53 4.49
N LEU A 396 12.72 -11.75 4.16
CA LEU A 396 11.83 -10.75 3.58
C LEU A 396 10.45 -10.83 4.24
N PRO A 397 9.72 -9.71 4.37
CA PRO A 397 8.37 -9.68 4.91
C PRO A 397 7.34 -10.06 3.83
N PHE A 398 7.66 -11.01 2.95
CA PHE A 398 6.81 -11.58 1.91
C PHE A 398 7.50 -12.83 1.36
N ALA A 399 6.72 -13.82 0.93
CA ALA A 399 7.26 -15.08 0.41
C ALA A 399 6.47 -15.59 -0.79
N LEU A 400 7.20 -16.02 -1.83
CA LEU A 400 6.71 -16.85 -2.92
C LEU A 400 7.56 -18.11 -2.92
N LEU A 401 6.99 -19.20 -2.43
CA LEU A 401 7.70 -20.47 -2.26
C LEU A 401 7.29 -21.41 -3.38
N GLU A 402 8.26 -21.91 -4.14
CA GLU A 402 8.08 -22.93 -5.18
C GLU A 402 8.40 -24.30 -4.58
N ARG A 403 7.52 -25.28 -4.79
CA ARG A 403 7.81 -26.67 -4.41
C ARG A 403 8.95 -27.20 -5.28
N MET A 404 9.95 -27.81 -4.63
CA MET A 404 11.06 -28.45 -5.31
C MET A 404 10.69 -29.89 -5.66
N THR A 405 10.86 -30.26 -6.93
CA THR A 405 10.79 -31.64 -7.43
C THR A 405 11.99 -32.47 -7.01
#